data_AF-A0A8H3MI65-F1
#
_entry.id   AF-A0A8H3MI65-F1
#
_cell.length_a   1.000
_cell.length_b   1.000
_cell.length_c   1.000
_cell.angle_alpha   90.00
_cell.angle_beta   90.00
_cell.angle_gamma   90.00
#
_symmetry.space_group_name_H-M   'P 1'
#
loop_
_entity.id
_entity.type
_entity.pdbx_description
1 polymer ?
#
loop_
_entity_poly.entity_id
_entity_poly.type
_entity_poly.pdbx_seq_one_letter_code
_entity_poly.pdbx_strand_id
1 'polypeptide(L)'
;MCVYCDLENFRIYYNKLEAVTIIIENNGGNIKKIFLASYELDDLYNLFENSLIFMRNIRKNCHSIEYLPLIFSPSKEHFIELGILLKICQILKLLLLILDLTVLAKN
;
A
#
# COMPACT_ATOMS: atom_id res chain seq x y z
N MET A 1 11.14 20.84 -4.61
CA MET A 1 10.22 19.70 -4.81
C MET A 1 10.90 18.75 -5.78
N CYS A 2 11.27 17.54 -5.34
CA CYS A 2 11.97 16.57 -6.17
C CYS A 2 10.91 15.71 -6.88
N VAL A 3 10.69 15.93 -8.17
CA VAL A 3 9.74 15.16 -8.98
C VAL A 3 10.51 14.05 -9.68
N TYR A 4 10.21 12.81 -9.33
CA TYR A 4 10.87 11.63 -9.92
C TYR A 4 10.03 11.09 -11.09
N CYS A 5 10.04 11.78 -12.24
CA CYS A 5 9.16 11.46 -13.36
C CYS A 5 9.36 10.04 -13.93
N ASP A 6 10.57 9.49 -13.85
CA ASP A 6 10.89 8.18 -14.45
C ASP A 6 10.76 7.01 -13.47
N LEU A 7 10.32 7.28 -12.23
CA LEU A 7 10.17 6.24 -11.21
C LEU A 7 8.85 5.49 -11.41
N GLU A 8 8.84 4.53 -12.33
CA GLU A 8 7.68 3.66 -12.57
C GLU A 8 7.62 2.46 -11.60
N ASN A 9 8.78 2.01 -11.12
CA ASN A 9 8.92 0.88 -10.21
C ASN A 9 9.47 1.38 -8.88
N PHE A 10 8.69 1.22 -7.82
CA PHE A 10 9.05 1.75 -6.51
C PHE A 10 9.13 0.64 -5.47
N ARG A 11 10.29 0.47 -4.82
CA ARG A 11 10.50 -0.51 -3.76
C ARG A 11 10.55 0.18 -2.40
N ILE A 12 9.83 -0.38 -1.44
CA ILE A 12 9.56 0.22 -0.13
C ILE A 12 9.63 -0.82 0.96
N TYR A 13 10.00 -0.39 2.17
CA TYR A 13 9.99 -1.25 3.35
C TYR A 13 8.70 -1.05 4.16
N TYR A 14 8.23 -2.10 4.83
CA TYR A 14 6.98 -2.09 5.61
C TYR A 14 6.95 -1.04 6.73
N ASN A 15 8.09 -0.77 7.37
CA ASN A 15 8.20 0.25 8.41
C ASN A 15 8.22 1.69 7.87
N LYS A 16 8.19 1.88 6.53
CA LYS A 16 8.26 3.20 5.88
C LYS A 16 7.02 3.53 5.06
N LEU A 17 5.86 2.94 5.34
CA LEU A 17 4.61 3.19 4.62
C LEU A 17 4.20 4.67 4.57
N GLU A 18 4.56 5.47 5.58
CA GLU A 18 4.36 6.92 5.56
C GLU A 18 5.17 7.61 4.43
N ALA A 19 6.46 7.25 4.28
CA ALA A 19 7.32 7.79 3.22
C ALA A 19 6.81 7.43 1.82
N VAL A 20 6.10 6.31 1.68
CA VAL A 20 5.49 5.88 0.42
C VAL A 20 4.44 6.87 -0.04
N THR A 21 3.65 7.39 0.89
CA THR A 21 2.61 8.38 0.61
C THR A 21 3.22 9.61 -0.03
N ILE A 22 4.27 10.15 0.60
CA ILE A 22 4.96 11.35 0.12
C ILE A 22 5.52 11.12 -1.28
N ILE A 23 6.11 9.94 -1.54
CA ILE A 23 6.70 9.63 -2.84
C ILE A 23 5.63 9.47 -3.91
N ILE A 24 4.52 8.81 -3.60
CA ILE A 24 3.40 8.64 -4.54
C ILE A 24 2.76 9.99 -4.89
N GLU A 25 2.56 10.86 -3.90
CA GLU A 25 2.03 12.21 -4.13
C GLU A 25 2.96 13.06 -5.00
N ASN A 26 4.28 12.98 -4.78
CA ASN A 26 5.26 13.81 -5.49
C ASN A 26 5.73 13.23 -6.83
N ASN A 27 5.39 11.98 -7.15
CA ASN A 27 5.84 11.31 -8.37
C ASN A 27 5.06 11.74 -9.63
N GLY A 28 4.00 12.54 -9.49
CA GLY A 28 3.21 13.01 -10.63
C GLY A 28 2.35 11.92 -11.28
N GLY A 29 2.13 10.81 -10.58
CA GLY A 29 1.28 9.72 -11.05
C GLY A 29 1.93 8.78 -12.06
N ASN A 30 3.25 8.62 -12.05
CA ASN A 30 3.99 7.73 -12.97
C ASN A 30 4.30 6.34 -12.36
N ILE A 31 4.12 6.15 -11.04
CA ILE A 31 4.33 4.85 -10.39
C ILE A 31 3.31 3.83 -10.89
N LYS A 32 3.82 2.78 -11.54
CA LYS A 32 3.03 1.65 -12.02
C LYS A 32 3.10 0.45 -11.09
N LYS A 33 4.25 0.23 -10.43
CA LYS A 33 4.48 -0.97 -9.62
C LYS A 33 5.10 -0.61 -8.29
N ILE A 34 4.48 -1.08 -7.21
CA ILE A 34 5.00 -0.92 -5.86
C ILE A 34 5.49 -2.28 -5.38
N PHE A 35 6.66 -2.36 -4.77
CA PHE A 35 7.23 -3.59 -4.24
C PHE A 35 7.47 -3.42 -2.74
N LEU A 36 6.87 -4.29 -1.93
CA LEU A 36 7.14 -4.34 -0.49
C LEU A 36 8.34 -5.26 -0.24
N ALA A 37 9.41 -4.69 0.30
CA ALA A 37 10.58 -5.39 0.78
C ALA A 37 10.41 -5.69 2.28
N SER A 38 10.56 -6.96 2.65
CA SER A 38 10.65 -7.38 4.05
C SER A 38 12.09 -7.25 4.54
N TYR A 39 12.28 -6.59 5.69
CA TYR A 39 13.22 -7.08 6.68
C TYR A 39 12.41 -7.41 7.93
N GLU A 40 12.92 -8.36 8.71
CA GLU A 40 12.38 -8.92 9.96
C GLU A 40 11.17 -8.18 10.51
N LEU A 41 10.03 -8.89 10.54
CA LEU A 41 8.72 -8.43 11.04
C LEU A 41 8.73 -8.13 12.56
N ASP A 42 9.89 -7.91 13.16
CA ASP A 42 10.03 -7.79 14.62
C ASP A 42 9.57 -6.40 15.12
N ASP A 43 9.52 -5.38 14.26
CA ASP A 43 8.97 -4.05 14.56
C ASP A 43 7.57 -3.83 13.94
N LEU A 44 6.68 -4.78 14.18
CA LEU A 44 5.27 -4.80 13.72
C LEU A 44 4.32 -3.88 14.52
N TYR A 45 4.84 -2.97 15.34
CA TYR A 45 3.98 -2.04 16.07
C TYR A 45 3.18 -1.15 15.11
N ASN A 46 1.85 -1.21 15.24
CA ASN A 46 0.87 -0.46 14.43
C ASN A 46 0.77 -0.84 12.95
N LEU A 47 1.13 -2.08 12.58
CA LEU A 47 0.97 -2.56 11.19
C LEU A 47 -0.43 -2.32 10.64
N PHE A 48 -1.46 -2.60 11.45
CA PHE A 48 -2.87 -2.41 11.12
C PHE A 48 -3.22 -0.95 10.74
N GLU A 49 -2.76 0.01 11.54
CA GLU A 49 -3.03 1.42 11.26
C GLU A 49 -2.23 1.89 10.05
N ASN A 50 -0.97 1.47 9.96
CA ASN A 50 -0.10 1.81 8.85
C ASN A 50 -0.62 1.24 7.51
N SER A 51 -1.19 0.04 7.51
CA SER A 51 -1.80 -0.57 6.32
C SER A 51 -3.06 0.17 5.88
N LEU A 52 -3.93 0.58 6.82
CA LEU A 52 -5.10 1.41 6.48
C LEU A 52 -4.70 2.77 5.92
N ILE A 53 -3.73 3.45 6.54
CA ILE A 53 -3.20 4.74 6.05
C ILE A 53 -2.65 4.56 4.64
N PHE A 54 -1.87 3.51 4.42
CA PHE A 54 -1.31 3.19 3.11
C PHE A 54 -2.39 2.99 2.05
N MET A 55 -3.40 2.16 2.32
CA MET A 55 -4.52 1.93 1.40
C MET A 55 -5.26 3.23 1.05
N ARG A 56 -5.55 4.08 2.05
CA ARG A 56 -6.23 5.37 1.87
C ARG A 56 -5.43 6.34 1.00
N ASN A 57 -4.11 6.30 1.10
CA ASN A 57 -3.23 7.16 0.32
C ASN A 57 -3.04 6.66 -1.12
N ILE A 58 -2.92 5.35 -1.31
CA ILE A 58 -2.92 4.74 -2.65
C ILE A 58 -4.19 5.13 -3.40
N ARG A 59 -5.34 5.03 -2.74
CA ARG A 59 -6.63 5.39 -3.31
C ARG A 59 -6.67 6.80 -3.93
N LYS A 60 -5.93 7.76 -3.39
CA LYS A 60 -5.88 9.14 -3.92
C LYS A 60 -5.11 9.26 -5.23
N ASN A 61 -4.18 8.34 -5.49
CA ASN A 61 -3.15 8.48 -6.53
C ASN A 61 -3.01 7.24 -7.44
N CYS A 62 -3.95 6.30 -7.44
CA CYS A 62 -3.78 5.02 -8.14
C CYS A 62 -4.07 5.02 -9.64
N HIS A 63 -4.08 6.19 -10.28
CA HIS A 63 -4.44 6.35 -11.70
C HIS A 63 -3.52 5.59 -12.67
N SER A 64 -2.31 5.20 -12.26
CA SER A 64 -1.35 4.48 -13.08
C SER A 64 -0.86 3.18 -12.46
N ILE A 65 -1.34 2.82 -11.27
CA ILE A 65 -0.85 1.67 -10.52
C ILE A 65 -1.41 0.38 -11.16
N GLU A 66 -0.51 -0.44 -11.68
CA GLU A 66 -0.79 -1.74 -12.29
C GLU A 66 -0.51 -2.92 -11.33
N TYR A 67 0.47 -2.76 -10.43
CA TYR A 67 0.85 -3.78 -9.44
C TYR A 67 0.88 -3.17 -8.04
N LEU A 68 0.03 -3.69 -7.16
CA LEU A 68 -0.12 -3.20 -5.80
C LEU A 68 -0.04 -4.35 -4.78
N PRO A 69 0.98 -4.38 -3.93
CA PRO A 69 0.99 -5.20 -2.74
C PRO A 69 0.37 -4.43 -1.57
N LEU A 70 -0.49 -5.08 -0.80
CA LEU A 70 -1.09 -4.55 0.42
C LEU A 70 -0.84 -5.51 1.57
N ILE A 71 -0.45 -4.96 2.71
CA ILE A 71 -0.69 -5.65 3.98
C ILE A 71 -2.19 -5.61 4.24
N PHE A 72 -2.76 -6.76 4.56
CA PHE A 72 -4.19 -6.91 4.78
C PHE A 72 -4.47 -7.62 6.09
N SER A 73 -5.12 -6.92 7.02
CA SER A 73 -5.76 -7.54 8.17
C SER A 73 -7.23 -7.83 7.85
N PRO A 74 -7.80 -8.98 8.24
CA PRO A 74 -9.20 -9.32 7.95
C PRO A 74 -10.21 -8.56 8.83
N SER A 75 -10.04 -7.24 8.98
CA SER A 75 -10.99 -6.37 9.69
C SER A 75 -12.01 -5.73 8.76
N LYS A 76 -13.13 -5.28 9.33
CA LYS A 76 -14.19 -4.59 8.58
C LYS A 76 -13.66 -3.35 7.85
N GLU A 77 -12.77 -2.59 8.47
CA GLU A 77 -12.16 -1.38 7.93
C GLU A 77 -11.32 -1.69 6.69
N HIS A 78 -10.50 -2.74 6.76
CA HIS A 78 -9.68 -3.17 5.63
C HIS A 78 -10.54 -3.66 4.46
N PHE A 79 -11.61 -4.41 4.73
CA PHE A 79 -12.54 -4.83 3.68
C PHE A 79 -13.24 -3.64 3.01
N ILE A 80 -13.67 -2.64 3.78
CA ILE A 80 -14.28 -1.42 3.25
C ILE A 80 -13.28 -0.67 2.37
N GLU A 81 -12.08 -0.38 2.87
CA GLU A 81 -11.06 0.36 2.11
C GLU A 81 -10.62 -0.40 0.85
N LEU A 82 -10.48 -1.73 0.93
CA LEU A 82 -10.18 -2.55 -0.24
C LEU A 82 -11.27 -2.43 -1.31
N GLY A 83 -12.53 -2.49 -0.92
CA GLY A 83 -13.66 -2.33 -1.84
C GLY A 83 -13.67 -0.97 -2.53
N ILE A 84 -13.31 0.11 -1.81
CA ILE A 84 -13.21 1.45 -2.41
C ILE A 84 -11.99 1.53 -3.33
N LEU A 85 -10.84 0.99 -2.92
CA LEU A 85 -9.61 0.97 -3.71
C LEU A 85 -9.83 0.26 -5.05
N LEU A 86 -10.44 -0.94 -5.04
CA LEU A 86 -10.74 -1.69 -6.26
C LEU A 86 -11.71 -0.95 -7.20
N LYS A 87 -12.61 -0.12 -6.66
CA LYS A 87 -13.50 0.72 -7.48
C LYS A 87 -12.79 1.91 -8.11
N ILE A 88 -11.71 2.42 -7.52
CA ILE A 88 -11.01 3.61 -8.03
C ILE A 88 -9.83 3.21 -8.92
N CYS A 89 -9.10 2.15 -8.56
CA CYS A 89 -7.88 1.71 -9.24
C CYS A 89 -8.19 0.80 -10.43
N GLN A 90 -8.81 1.36 -11.47
CA GLN A 90 -9.30 0.62 -12.64
C GLN A 90 -8.20 0.02 -13.54
N ILE A 91 -6.97 0.50 -13.42
CA ILE A 91 -5.81 0.01 -14.21
C ILE A 91 -5.07 -1.14 -13.49
N LEU A 92 -5.47 -1.46 -12.25
CA LEU A 92 -4.82 -2.49 -11.46
C LEU A 92 -4.91 -3.86 -12.13
N LYS A 93 -3.76 -4.41 -12.52
CA LYS A 93 -3.64 -5.73 -13.17
C LYS A 93 -3.41 -6.84 -12.15
N LEU A 94 -2.70 -6.53 -11.07
CA LEU A 94 -2.34 -7.50 -10.04
C LEU A 94 -2.36 -6.85 -8.65
N LEU A 95 -3.15 -7.44 -7.77
CA LEU A 95 -3.21 -7.14 -6.36
C LEU A 95 -2.60 -8.30 -5.56
N LEU A 96 -1.59 -8.01 -4.74
CA LEU A 96 -1.03 -8.98 -3.80
C LEU A 96 -1.49 -8.62 -2.38
N LEU A 97 -2.17 -9.54 -1.70
CA LEU A 97 -2.57 -9.39 -0.30
C LEU A 97 -1.63 -10.20 0.59
N ILE A 98 -0.94 -9.51 1.49
CA ILE A 98 -0.09 -10.12 2.52
C ILE A 98 -0.88 -10.11 3.82
N LEU A 99 -1.32 -11.29 4.25
CA LEU A 99 -2.19 -11.43 5.40
C LEU A 99 -1.41 -11.29 6.71
N ASP A 100 -1.84 -10.37 7.56
CA ASP A 100 -1.43 -10.32 8.95
C ASP A 100 -2.36 -11.20 9.80
N LEU A 101 -1.87 -12.38 10.18
CA LEU A 101 -2.61 -13.36 10.97
C LEU A 101 -2.56 -13.08 12.48
N THR A 102 -1.80 -12.09 12.95
CA THR A 102 -1.71 -11.77 14.39
C THR A 102 -3.04 -11.33 14.99
N VAL A 103 -3.99 -10.86 14.15
CA VAL A 103 -5.34 -10.46 14.56
C VAL A 103 -6.27 -11.65 14.80
N LEU A 104 -6.01 -12.82 14.20
CA LEU A 104 -6.82 -14.02 14.41
C LEU A 104 -6.47 -14.76 15.72
N ALA A 105 -5.30 -14.50 16.31
CA ALA A 105 -4.85 -15.14 17.54
C ALA A 105 -5.43 -14.51 18.82
N LYS A 106 -6.28 -13.48 18.70
CA LYS A 106 -6.87 -12.74 19.83
C LYS A 106 -8.36 -13.01 20.07
N ASN A 107 -8.97 -13.97 19.37
CA ASN A 107 -10.37 -14.36 19.55
C ASN A 107 -10.51 -15.75 20.17
#